data_AF-A0A974XAK3-F1
#
_entry.id   AF-A0A974XAK3-F1
#
_cell.length_a   1.000
_cell.length_b   1.000
_cell.length_c   1.000
_cell.angle_alpha   90.00
_cell.angle_beta   90.00
_cell.angle_gamma   90.00
#
_symmetry.space_group_name_H-M   'P 1'
#
loop_
_entity.id
_entity.type
_entity.pdbx_description
1 polymer ?
#
loop_
_entity_poly.entity_id
_entity_poly.type
_entity_poly.pdbx_seq_one_letter_code
_entity_poly.pdbx_strand_id
1 'polypeptide(L)' 'MKKLIVPIIITVLLIAIEIAYLSIYISVVIPITIKIIIALVILFIIGVSVFVLIERIKEIRSGETDDLSKY' A
#
# COMPACT_ATOMS: atom_id res chain seq x y z
N MET A 1 -15.46 11.19 9.02
CA MET A 1 -15.16 11.01 7.59
C MET A 1 -13.96 11.83 7.10
N LYS A 2 -13.86 13.14 7.37
CA LYS A 2 -12.73 13.98 6.92
C LYS A 2 -11.33 13.41 7.26
N LYS A 3 -11.16 12.77 8.43
CA LYS A 3 -9.90 12.15 8.87
C LYS A 3 -9.45 10.93 8.04
N LEU A 4 -10.34 10.32 7.24
CA LEU A 4 -10.03 9.14 6.42
C LEU A 4 -9.68 9.49 4.97
N ILE A 5 -9.97 10.71 4.52
CA ILE A 5 -9.79 11.09 3.11
C ILE A 5 -8.30 11.06 2.73
N VAL A 6 -7.45 11.64 3.58
CA VAL A 6 -6.00 11.70 3.36
C VAL A 6 -5.36 10.30 3.27
N PRO A 7 -5.52 9.40 4.26
CA PRO A 7 -4.88 8.08 4.18
C PRO A 7 -5.40 7.26 2.98
N ILE A 8 -6.70 7.33 2.66
CA ILE A 8 -7.26 6.62 1.50
C ILE A 8 -6.64 7.12 0.19
N ILE A 9 -6.57 8.44 -0.02
CA ILE A 9 -6.01 9.01 -1.26
C ILE A 9 -4.53 8.62 -1.40
N ILE A 10 -3.76 8.70 -0.32
CA ILE A 10 -2.34 8.34 -0.34
C ILE A 10 -2.17 6.86 -0.66
N THR A 11 -2.93 5.96 -0.02
CA THR A 11 -2.83 4.52 -0.31
C THR A 11 -3.26 4.20 -1.73
N VAL A 12 -4.31 4.82 -2.25
CA VAL A 12 -4.74 4.62 -3.65
C VAL A 12 -3.67 5.09 -4.63
N LEU A 13 -3.05 6.25 -4.38
CA LEU A 13 -1.97 6.77 -5.22
C LEU A 13 -0.74 5.85 -5.17
N LEU A 14 -0.38 5.35 -3.98
CA LEU A 14 0.72 4.41 -3.80
C LEU A 14 0.48 3.12 -4.59
N ILE A 15 -0.70 2.50 -4.46
CA ILE A 15 -1.06 1.29 -5.20
C ILE A 15 -1.03 1.55 -6.71
N ALA A 16 -1.52 2.71 -7.17
CA ALA A 16 -1.47 3.06 -8.59
C ALA A 16 -0.02 3.16 -9.11
N ILE A 17 0.90 3.73 -8.30
CA ILE A 17 2.33 3.79 -8.62
C ILE A 17 2.93 2.37 -8.67
N GLU A 18 2.61 1.51 -7.70
CA GLU A 18 3.09 0.12 -7.66
C GLU A 18 2.61 -0.68 -8.88
N ILE A 19 1.35 -0.51 -9.30
CA ILE A 19 0.80 -1.12 -10.52
C ILE A 19 1.51 -0.59 -11.77
N ALA A 20 1.81 0.72 -11.83
CA ALA A 20 2.56 1.30 -12.94
C ALA A 20 3.97 0.71 -13.03
N TYR A 21 4.68 0.58 -11.90
CA TYR A 21 5.99 -0.09 -11.83
C TYR A 21 5.91 -1.55 -12.25
N LEU A 22 4.91 -2.29 -11.77
CA LEU A 22 4.70 -3.69 -12.17
C LEU A 22 4.49 -3.80 -13.68
N SER A 23 3.72 -2.89 -14.26
CA SER A 23 3.43 -2.84 -15.70
C SER A 23 4.70 -2.59 -16.51
N ILE A 24 5.51 -1.59 -16.14
CA ILE A 24 6.81 -1.32 -16.76
C ILE A 24 7.70 -2.56 -16.68
N TYR A 25 7.79 -3.16 -15.51
CA TYR A 25 8.68 -4.29 -15.24
C TYR A 25 8.29 -5.55 -16.02
N ILE A 26 7.00 -5.81 -16.20
CA ILE A 26 6.51 -6.90 -17.06
C ILE A 26 6.91 -6.66 -18.52
N SER A 27 6.95 -5.41 -18.99
CA SER A 27 7.34 -5.03 -20.35
C SER A 27 8.84 -5.12 -20.64
N VAL A 28 9.72 -5.20 -19.62
CA VAL A 28 11.16 -5.34 -19.83
C VAL A 28 11.55 -6.81 -20.11
N VAL A 29 12.55 -6.99 -20.97
CA VAL A 29 13.16 -8.29 -21.27
C VAL A 29 14.19 -8.63 -20.19
N ILE A 30 13.77 -9.47 -19.24
CA ILE A 30 14.56 -9.98 -18.12
C ILE A 30 14.23 -11.47 -17.90
N PRO A 31 15.09 -12.24 -17.23
CA PRO A 31 14.81 -13.64 -16.91
C PRO A 31 13.47 -13.83 -16.20
N ILE A 32 12.69 -14.82 -16.63
CA ILE A 32 11.33 -15.07 -16.12
C ILE A 32 11.30 -15.31 -14.61
N THR A 33 12.31 -15.96 -14.06
CA THR A 33 12.44 -16.21 -12.62
C THR A 33 12.54 -14.90 -11.83
N ILE A 34 13.38 -13.97 -12.29
CA ILE A 34 13.54 -12.65 -11.67
C ILE A 34 12.22 -11.86 -11.82
N LYS A 35 11.54 -12.00 -12.97
CA LYS A 35 10.23 -11.38 -13.21
C LYS A 35 9.19 -11.80 -12.18
N ILE A 36 9.09 -13.11 -11.91
CA ILE A 36 8.15 -13.66 -10.94
C ILE A 36 8.47 -13.18 -9.52
N ILE A 37 9.75 -13.20 -9.12
CA ILE A 37 10.16 -12.77 -7.77
C ILE A 37 9.77 -11.32 -7.51
N ILE A 38 10.09 -10.41 -8.43
CA ILE A 38 9.77 -8.98 -8.26
C ILE A 38 8.25 -8.75 -8.30
N ALA A 39 7.51 -9.46 -9.17
CA ALA A 39 6.05 -9.36 -9.19
C ALA A 39 5.43 -9.79 -7.85
N LEU A 40 5.91 -10.88 -7.26
CA LEU A 40 5.47 -11.33 -5.93
C LEU A 40 5.80 -10.30 -4.84
N VAL A 41 6.98 -9.68 -4.89
CA VAL A 41 7.35 -8.62 -3.94
C VAL A 41 6.43 -7.41 -4.08
N ILE A 42 6.16 -6.93 -5.29
CA ILE A 42 5.25 -5.80 -5.51
C ILE A 42 3.83 -6.13 -5.03
N LEU A 43 3.32 -7.33 -5.34
CA LEU A 43 2.01 -7.78 -4.85
C LEU A 43 1.94 -7.87 -3.33
N PHE A 44 3.03 -8.33 -2.69
CA PHE A 44 3.12 -8.36 -1.23
C PHE A 44 3.07 -6.95 -0.64
N ILE A 45 3.78 -5.98 -1.23
CA ILE A 45 3.76 -4.58 -0.79
C ILE A 45 2.35 -3.98 -0.95
N ILE A 46 1.68 -4.22 -2.07
CA ILE A 46 0.26 -3.80 -2.27
C ILE A 46 -0.62 -4.36 -1.13
N GLY A 47 -0.46 -5.65 -0.82
CA GLY A 47 -1.20 -6.30 0.26
C GLY A 47 -0.96 -5.65 1.63
N VAL A 48 0.30 -5.35 1.95
CA VAL A 48 0.67 -4.65 3.20
C VAL A 48 0.09 -3.23 3.23
N SER A 49 0.17 -2.49 2.13
CA SER A 49 -0.41 -1.15 2.00
C SER A 49 -1.92 -1.13 2.28
N VAL A 50 -2.65 -2.12 1.78
CA VAL A 50 -4.08 -2.30 2.07
C VAL A 50 -4.32 -2.67 3.53
N PHE A 51 -3.53 -3.59 4.09
CA PHE A 51 -3.65 -3.99 5.49
C PHE A 51 -3.45 -2.80 6.44
N VAL A 52 -2.41 -2.00 6.23
CA VAL A 52 -2.14 -0.79 7.03
C VAL A 52 -3.28 0.23 6.92
N LEU A 53 -3.85 0.41 5.72
CA LEU A 53 -5.02 1.27 5.55
C LEU A 53 -6.22 0.76 6.35
N ILE A 54 -6.47 -0.55 6.36
CA ILE A 54 -7.55 -1.17 7.15
C ILE A 54 -7.34 -0.91 8.64
N GLU A 55 -6.14 -1.13 9.18
CA GLU A 55 -5.83 -0.87 10.59
C GLU A 55 -6.03 0.61 10.92
N ARG A 56 -5.53 1.55 10.10
CA ARG A 56 -5.78 2.98 10.31
C ARG A 56 -7.25 3.37 10.24
N ILE A 57 -8.03 2.74 9.35
CA ILE A 57 -9.49 2.94 9.32
C ILE A 57 -10.13 2.45 10.62
N LYS A 58 -9.69 1.30 11.15
CA LYS A 58 -10.20 0.76 12.43
C LYS A 58 -9.86 1.68 13.59
N GLU A 59 -8.61 2.13 13.74
CA GLU A 59 -8.18 3.04 14.81
C GLU A 59 -8.96 4.38 14.78
N ILE A 60 -9.07 5.00 13.61
CA ILE A 60 -9.81 6.26 13.46
C ILE A 60 -11.31 6.08 13.80
N ARG A 61 -11.86 4.88 13.55
CA ARG A 61 -13.25 4.54 13.87
C ARG A 61 -13.45 4.09 15.32
N SER A 62 -12.48 3.43 15.94
CA SER A 62 -12.52 3.01 17.35
C SER A 62 -12.43 4.21 18.29
N GLY A 63 -11.96 5.36 17.79
CA GLY A 63 -11.78 6.55 18.62
C GLY A 63 -10.56 6.41 19.52
N GLU A 64 -9.73 5.37 19.33
CA GLU A 64 -8.34 5.37 19.76
C GLU A 64 -7.64 6.44 18.95
N THR A 65 -7.62 7.66 19.51
CA THR A 65 -6.62 8.64 19.14
C THR A 65 -5.29 7.96 19.32
N ASP A 66 -4.54 7.83 18.22
CA ASP A 66 -3.11 7.53 18.21
C ASP A 66 -2.42 8.56 19.10
N ASP A 67 -2.45 8.31 20.40
CA ASP A 67 -2.00 9.20 21.44
C ASP A 67 -0.48 9.06 21.52
N LEU A 68 0.18 9.50 20.45
CA LEU A 68 1.59 9.88 20.43
C LEU A 68 1.93 10.92 21.52
N SER A 69 0.92 11.47 22.22
CA SER A 69 1.08 12.29 23.42
C SER A 69 1.64 11.54 24.63
N LYS A 70 1.73 10.21 24.59
CA LYS A 70 2.35 9.37 25.65
C LYS A 70 3.82 9.03 25.44
N TYR A 71 4.47 9.57 24.40
CA TYR A 71 5.91 9.45 24.18
C TYR A 71 6.59 10.81 24.21
#